data_AF-A0AA90UM43-F1
#
_entry.id   AF-A0AA90UM43-F1
#
_cell.length_a   1.000
_cell.length_b   1.000
_cell.length_c   1.000
_cell.angle_alpha   90.00
_cell.angle_beta   90.00
_cell.angle_gamma   90.00
#
_symmetry.space_group_name_H-M   'P 1'
#
loop_
_entity.id
_entity.type
_entity.pdbx_description
1 polymer ?
#
loop_
_entity_poly.entity_id
_entity_poly.type
_entity_poly.pdbx_seq_one_letter_code
_entity_poly.pdbx_strand_id
1 'polypeptide(L)'
;MDRNQAKEFYPILQAYAEGRVIECRTKPSALSKSWQDMNEWTEMKELEYWNNIEYRIKQQSEAKFRPFNTEEECWQEIRKHEPFIKYKVIESSKDVYLIIQRIKTDGIETDVERLDFETAFEWFTFADGVPFGVKVEE
;
A
#
# COMPACT_ATOMS: atom_id res chain seq x y z
N MET A 1 13.14 -22.40 11.70
CA MET A 1 11.68 -22.18 11.65
C MET A 1 10.97 -23.52 11.79
N ASP A 2 10.08 -23.67 12.77
CA ASP A 2 9.14 -24.79 12.87
C ASP A 2 7.84 -24.52 12.06
N ARG A 3 6.89 -25.47 12.09
CA ARG A 3 5.64 -25.35 11.32
C ARG A 3 4.74 -24.19 11.76
N ASN A 4 4.74 -23.81 13.03
CA ASN A 4 3.92 -22.70 13.53
C ASN A 4 4.58 -21.37 13.16
N GLN A 5 5.89 -21.26 13.37
CA GLN A 5 6.67 -20.11 12.92
C GLN A 5 6.56 -19.92 11.39
N ALA A 6 6.51 -21.00 10.61
CA ALA A 6 6.28 -20.93 9.16
C ALA A 6 4.91 -20.36 8.81
N LYS A 7 3.86 -20.74 9.54
CA LYS A 7 2.51 -20.18 9.33
C LYS A 7 2.45 -18.69 9.66
N GLU A 8 3.15 -18.26 10.70
CA GLU A 8 3.23 -16.84 11.08
C GLU A 8 4.03 -16.01 10.08
N PHE A 9 5.10 -16.58 9.52
CA PHE A 9 5.95 -15.88 8.54
C PHE A 9 5.36 -15.89 7.12
N TYR A 10 4.51 -16.86 6.80
CA TYR A 10 3.95 -17.03 5.46
C TYR A 10 3.27 -15.76 4.88
N PRO A 11 2.44 -15.01 5.63
CA PRO A 11 1.87 -13.74 5.14
C PRO A 11 2.92 -12.69 4.75
N ILE A 12 4.04 -12.62 5.47
CA ILE A 12 5.15 -11.71 5.16
C ILE A 12 5.82 -12.12 3.85
N LEU A 13 6.07 -13.42 3.69
CA LEU A 13 6.68 -13.97 2.47
C LEU A 13 5.78 -13.74 1.25
N GLN A 14 4.47 -13.96 1.39
CA GLN A 14 3.50 -13.69 0.33
C GLN A 14 3.49 -12.20 -0.04
N ALA A 15 3.42 -11.30 0.95
CA ALA A 15 3.44 -9.86 0.73
C ALA A 15 4.74 -9.40 0.03
N TYR A 16 5.89 -9.97 0.39
CA TYR A 16 7.16 -9.69 -0.28
C TYR A 16 7.15 -10.16 -1.74
N ALA A 17 6.62 -11.36 -2.02
CA ALA A 17 6.47 -11.87 -3.38
C ALA A 17 5.51 -11.03 -4.24
N GLU A 18 4.51 -10.42 -3.62
CA GLU A 18 3.59 -9.45 -4.23
C GLU A 18 4.20 -8.04 -4.38
N GLY A 19 5.46 -7.84 -3.99
CA GLY A 19 6.17 -6.55 -4.10
C GLY A 19 5.80 -5.52 -3.02
N ARG A 20 5.13 -5.93 -1.93
CA ARG A 20 4.83 -5.03 -0.81
C ARG A 20 6.07 -4.75 0.02
N VAL A 21 6.13 -3.54 0.58
CA VAL A 21 7.22 -3.14 1.47
C VAL A 21 7.11 -3.88 2.80
N ILE A 22 8.17 -4.60 3.15
CA ILE A 22 8.32 -5.25 4.45
C ILE A 22 9.22 -4.40 5.32
N GLU A 23 8.84 -4.23 6.57
CA GLU A 23 9.69 -3.63 7.59
C GLU A 23 10.07 -4.67 8.64
N CYS A 24 11.27 -4.52 9.18
CA CYS A 24 11.78 -5.34 10.26
C CYS A 24 12.31 -4.49 11.40
N ARG A 25 12.33 -5.06 12.60
CA ARG A 25 13.05 -4.52 13.75
C ARG A 25 13.50 -5.66 14.67
N THR A 26 14.43 -5.39 15.57
CA THR A 26 14.83 -6.40 16.56
C THR A 26 13.69 -6.62 17.55
N LYS A 27 13.46 -7.86 17.99
CA LYS A 27 12.49 -8.16 19.04
C LYS A 27 12.86 -7.37 20.30
N PRO A 28 11.92 -6.65 20.94
CA PRO A 28 12.20 -5.93 22.19
C PRO A 28 12.76 -6.82 23.30
N SER A 29 12.39 -8.11 23.30
CA SER A 29 12.92 -9.13 24.22
C SER A 29 14.37 -9.55 23.95
N ALA A 30 14.89 -9.29 22.75
CA ALA A 30 16.26 -9.58 22.35
C ALA A 30 17.19 -8.35 22.44
N LEU A 31 16.68 -7.18 22.88
CA LEU A 31 17.44 -5.94 23.05
C LEU A 31 17.74 -5.66 24.52
N SER A 32 18.91 -5.07 24.80
CA SER A 32 19.15 -4.49 26.12
C SER A 32 18.34 -3.21 26.28
N LYS A 33 17.98 -2.87 27.53
CA LYS A 33 17.16 -1.70 27.87
C LYS A 33 17.67 -0.39 27.27
N SER A 34 18.99 -0.25 27.12
CA SER A 34 19.63 0.94 26.56
C SER A 34 19.36 1.19 25.07
N TRP A 35 18.91 0.17 24.33
CA TRP A 35 18.66 0.25 22.89
C TRP A 35 17.18 0.15 22.52
N GLN A 36 16.29 0.01 23.50
CA GLN A 36 14.85 -0.15 23.23
C GLN A 36 14.25 1.09 22.54
N ASP A 37 14.71 2.28 22.92
CA ASP A 37 14.26 3.55 22.34
C ASP A 37 14.81 3.81 20.93
N MET A 38 15.80 3.03 20.48
CA MET A 38 16.43 3.15 19.15
C MET A 38 16.05 2.01 18.21
N ASN A 39 14.95 1.31 18.48
CA ASN A 39 14.51 0.11 17.74
C ASN A 39 13.26 0.39 16.90
N GLU A 40 13.40 1.35 15.99
CA GLU A 40 12.37 1.69 15.02
C GLU A 40 12.25 0.64 13.91
N TRP A 41 11.12 0.65 13.22
CA TRP A 41 10.91 -0.20 12.04
C TRP A 41 11.75 0.33 10.87
N THR A 42 12.40 -0.57 10.14
CA THR A 42 13.21 -0.21 8.97
C THR A 42 12.83 -1.09 7.79
N GLU A 43 12.79 -0.51 6.59
CA GLU A 43 12.48 -1.25 5.36
C GLU A 43 13.54 -2.31 5.05
N MET A 44 13.07 -3.51 4.71
CA MET A 44 13.90 -4.66 4.41
C MET A 44 13.94 -4.88 2.88
N LYS A 45 15.13 -4.70 2.29
CA LYS A 45 15.33 -4.85 0.83
C LYS A 45 15.43 -6.31 0.38
N GLU A 46 16.05 -7.15 1.21
CA GLU A 46 16.22 -8.58 0.98
C GLU A 46 15.59 -9.33 2.15
N LEU A 47 14.66 -10.25 1.87
CA LEU A 47 13.90 -10.95 2.92
C LEU A 47 14.66 -12.19 3.41
N GLU A 48 15.10 -12.13 4.66
CA GLU A 48 15.65 -13.27 5.41
C GLU A 48 14.86 -13.53 6.69
N TYR A 49 14.74 -14.79 7.10
CA TYR A 49 14.11 -15.16 8.36
C TYR A 49 15.12 -15.23 9.51
N TRP A 50 14.91 -14.39 10.53
CA TRP A 50 15.73 -14.30 11.74
C TRP A 50 14.87 -14.44 12.99
N ASN A 51 15.24 -15.38 13.88
CA ASN A 51 14.45 -15.70 15.07
C ASN A 51 14.29 -14.54 16.06
N ASN A 52 15.23 -13.60 16.08
CA ASN A 52 15.28 -12.45 16.99
C ASN A 52 14.66 -11.18 16.39
N ILE A 53 13.98 -11.27 15.24
CA ILE A 53 13.47 -10.13 14.48
C ILE A 53 11.96 -10.24 14.33
N GLU A 54 11.29 -9.09 14.38
CA GLU A 54 9.87 -8.94 14.07
C GLU A 54 9.75 -8.40 12.66
N TYR A 55 8.71 -8.84 11.96
CA TYR A 55 8.41 -8.41 10.60
C TYR A 55 7.00 -7.85 10.58
N ARG A 56 6.79 -6.80 9.80
CA ARG A 56 5.46 -6.33 9.44
C ARG A 56 5.44 -5.94 7.98
N ILE A 57 4.25 -6.06 7.39
CA ILE A 57 3.97 -5.38 6.13
C ILE A 57 3.81 -3.90 6.50
N LYS A 58 4.57 -3.00 5.87
CA LYS A 58 4.39 -1.56 6.06
C LYS A 58 2.94 -1.23 5.73
N GLN A 59 2.19 -0.69 6.69
CA GLN A 59 0.79 -0.37 6.41
C GLN A 59 0.74 0.81 5.44
N GLN A 60 -0.08 0.69 4.40
CA GLN A 60 -0.32 1.82 3.48
C GLN A 60 -0.94 3.03 4.18
N SER A 61 -1.54 2.85 5.37
CA SER A 61 -2.05 3.94 6.22
C SER A 61 -0.95 4.84 6.80
N GLU A 62 0.28 4.34 6.92
CA GLU A 62 1.44 5.14 7.34
C GLU A 62 2.06 5.91 6.15
N ALA A 63 1.81 5.47 4.92
CA ALA A 63 2.24 6.19 3.73
C ALA A 63 1.30 7.37 3.44
N LYS A 64 1.85 8.57 3.34
CA LYS A 64 1.10 9.75 2.89
C LYS A 64 0.90 9.64 1.38
N PHE A 65 -0.33 9.84 0.92
CA PHE A 65 -0.64 9.95 -0.49
C PHE A 65 -1.24 11.33 -0.78
N ARG A 66 -1.07 11.78 -2.01
CA ARG A 66 -1.69 13.00 -2.53
C ARG A 66 -2.40 12.72 -3.87
N PRO A 67 -3.35 13.56 -4.28
CA PRO A 67 -3.89 13.50 -5.63
C PRO A 67 -2.80 13.72 -6.69
N PHE A 68 -3.10 13.29 -7.92
CA PHE A 68 -2.27 13.55 -9.10
C PHE A 68 -2.32 15.04 -9.46
N ASN A 69 -1.19 15.60 -9.87
CA ASN A 69 -1.11 16.99 -10.35
C ASN A 69 -1.28 17.09 -11.87
N THR A 70 -0.96 16.03 -12.62
CA THR A 70 -1.02 16.02 -14.09
C THR A 70 -1.51 14.67 -14.62
N GLU A 71 -1.94 14.65 -15.88
CA GLU A 71 -2.31 13.40 -16.56
C GLU A 71 -1.15 12.41 -16.66
N GLU A 72 0.10 12.89 -16.77
CA GLU A 72 1.29 12.03 -16.85
C GLU A 72 1.54 11.30 -15.53
N GLU A 73 1.41 11.97 -14.38
CA GLU A 73 1.52 11.31 -13.07
C GLU A 73 0.47 10.21 -12.94
N CYS A 74 -0.79 10.54 -13.28
CA CYS A 74 -1.90 9.59 -13.24
C CYS A 74 -1.65 8.39 -14.17
N TRP A 75 -1.21 8.64 -15.40
CA TRP A 75 -0.90 7.59 -16.37
C TRP A 75 0.24 6.69 -15.92
N GLN A 76 1.31 7.26 -15.38
CA GLN A 76 2.45 6.50 -14.88
C GLN A 76 2.05 5.62 -13.69
N GLU A 77 1.20 6.11 -12.78
CA GLU A 77 0.76 5.35 -11.62
C GLU A 77 -0.22 4.25 -12.02
N ILE A 78 -1.22 4.54 -12.85
CA ILE A 78 -2.16 3.53 -13.35
C ILE A 78 -1.45 2.36 -14.02
N ARG A 79 -0.31 2.58 -14.69
CA ARG A 79 0.47 1.50 -15.31
C ARG A 79 1.13 0.53 -14.32
N LYS A 80 1.24 0.91 -13.04
CA LYS A 80 1.71 0.03 -11.96
C LYS A 80 0.58 -0.83 -11.40
N HIS A 81 -0.66 -0.44 -11.64
CA HIS A 81 -1.88 -1.08 -11.18
C HIS A 81 -2.71 -1.60 -12.37
N GLU A 82 -3.83 -2.24 -12.08
CA GLU A 82 -4.88 -2.42 -13.08
C GLU A 82 -5.75 -1.15 -13.11
N PRO A 83 -6.36 -0.76 -14.25
CA PRO A 83 -7.17 0.45 -14.38
C PRO A 83 -8.56 0.34 -13.71
N PHE A 84 -8.67 -0.51 -12.68
CA PHE A 84 -9.86 -0.69 -11.87
C PHE A 84 -9.74 0.09 -10.56
N ILE A 85 -10.79 0.83 -10.24
CA ILE A 85 -10.91 1.60 -9.00
C ILE A 85 -12.17 1.18 -8.23
N LYS A 86 -12.16 1.37 -6.91
CA LYS A 86 -13.30 1.08 -6.03
C LYS A 86 -13.50 2.21 -5.04
N TYR A 87 -14.74 2.49 -4.67
CA TYR A 87 -15.03 3.52 -3.66
C TYR A 87 -14.45 3.13 -2.30
N LYS A 88 -13.89 4.09 -1.58
CA LYS A 88 -13.38 3.91 -0.21
C LYS A 88 -14.49 3.63 0.80
N VAL A 89 -15.67 4.22 0.58
CA VAL A 89 -16.84 4.09 1.45
C VAL A 89 -18.02 3.65 0.59
N ILE A 90 -18.46 2.40 0.75
CA ILE A 90 -19.76 1.96 0.25
C ILE A 90 -20.55 1.49 1.46
N GLU A 91 -21.64 2.18 1.78
CA GLU A 91 -22.59 1.84 2.86
C GLU A 91 -23.34 0.51 2.60
N SER A 92 -23.15 -0.14 1.45
CA SER A 92 -24.02 -1.22 0.96
C SER A 92 -23.28 -2.47 0.45
N SER A 93 -22.55 -3.16 1.33
CA SER A 93 -22.31 -4.63 1.27
C SER A 93 -21.69 -5.28 0.00
N LYS A 94 -21.30 -4.55 -1.05
CA LYS A 94 -20.68 -5.11 -2.26
C LYS A 94 -19.61 -4.16 -2.79
N ASP A 95 -18.41 -4.70 -3.02
CA ASP A 95 -17.33 -4.01 -3.72
C ASP A 95 -17.79 -3.70 -5.16
N VAL A 96 -17.97 -2.42 -5.47
CA VAL A 96 -18.23 -1.94 -6.83
C VAL A 96 -16.91 -1.47 -7.42
N TYR A 97 -16.53 -2.07 -8.56
CA TYR A 97 -15.35 -1.70 -9.31
C TYR A 97 -15.74 -0.91 -10.56
N LEU A 98 -15.10 0.22 -10.77
CA LEU A 98 -15.21 1.03 -11.99
C LEU A 98 -13.93 0.90 -12.81
N ILE A 99 -14.05 1.06 -14.12
CA ILE A 99 -12.91 1.09 -15.04
C ILE A 99 -12.63 2.55 -15.41
N ILE A 100 -11.37 2.96 -15.30
CA ILE A 100 -10.93 4.25 -15.84
C ILE A 100 -10.94 4.16 -17.36
N GLN A 101 -11.84 4.91 -17.99
CA GLN A 101 -11.98 4.91 -19.45
C GLN A 101 -11.11 5.96 -20.12
N ARG A 102 -10.92 7.12 -19.46
CA ARG A 102 -10.07 8.21 -19.97
C ARG A 102 -9.34 8.90 -18.82
N ILE A 103 -8.12 9.33 -19.10
CA ILE A 103 -7.38 10.28 -18.29
C ILE A 103 -7.42 11.62 -19.01
N LYS A 104 -7.74 12.67 -18.28
CA LYS A 104 -7.79 14.05 -18.75
C LYS A 104 -6.74 14.87 -18.01
N THR A 105 -6.53 16.09 -18.49
CA THR A 105 -5.56 17.04 -17.91
C THR A 105 -5.77 17.31 -16.42
N ASP A 106 -7.01 17.20 -15.96
CA ASP A 106 -7.43 17.56 -14.60
C ASP A 106 -8.04 16.40 -13.82
N GLY A 107 -8.10 15.19 -14.39
CA GLY A 107 -8.90 14.13 -13.77
C GLY A 107 -9.05 12.85 -14.58
N ILE A 108 -10.09 12.08 -14.22
CA ILE A 108 -10.45 10.82 -14.88
C ILE A 108 -11.93 10.79 -15.27
N GLU A 109 -12.25 9.91 -16.21
CA GLU A 109 -13.62 9.61 -16.63
C GLU A 109 -13.84 8.09 -16.57
N THR A 110 -14.92 7.69 -15.92
CA THR A 110 -15.42 6.31 -15.87
C THR A 110 -16.69 6.19 -16.72
N ASP A 111 -17.32 5.02 -16.73
CA ASP A 111 -18.65 4.81 -17.31
C ASP A 111 -19.78 5.51 -16.54
N VAL A 112 -19.53 5.91 -15.29
CA VAL A 112 -20.53 6.51 -14.39
C VAL A 112 -20.35 8.03 -14.31
N GLU A 113 -19.12 8.51 -14.18
CA GLU A 113 -18.84 9.89 -13.82
C GLU A 113 -17.49 10.40 -14.32
N ARG A 114 -17.36 11.73 -14.37
CA ARG A 114 -16.11 12.44 -14.59
C ARG A 114 -15.75 13.18 -13.31
N LEU A 115 -14.52 13.00 -12.85
CA LEU A 115 -14.01 13.59 -11.61
C LEU A 115 -12.64 14.21 -11.82
N ASP A 116 -12.37 15.28 -11.08
CA ASP A 116 -11.01 15.80 -10.95
C ASP A 116 -10.15 14.85 -10.08
N PHE A 117 -8.83 15.04 -10.13
CA PHE A 117 -7.90 14.18 -9.38
C PHE A 117 -8.07 14.27 -7.86
N GLU A 118 -8.49 15.42 -7.33
CA GLU A 118 -8.69 15.61 -5.89
C GLU A 118 -9.88 14.81 -5.38
N THR A 119 -11.04 14.95 -6.03
CA THR A 119 -12.25 14.20 -5.71
C THR A 119 -12.04 12.70 -5.93
N ALA A 120 -11.37 12.32 -7.04
CA ALA A 120 -11.06 10.93 -7.29
C ALA A 120 -10.13 10.34 -6.23
N PHE A 121 -9.11 11.09 -5.79
CA PHE A 121 -8.23 10.69 -4.70
C PHE A 121 -8.99 10.49 -3.39
N GLU A 122 -9.94 11.36 -3.06
CA GLU A 122 -10.75 11.23 -1.85
C GLU A 122 -11.64 9.99 -1.87
N TRP A 123 -12.28 9.73 -3.02
CA TRP A 123 -13.36 8.75 -3.10
C TRP A 123 -12.88 7.35 -3.45
N PHE A 124 -11.74 7.19 -4.11
CA PHE A 124 -11.33 5.90 -4.66
C PHE A 124 -10.01 5.34 -4.09
N THR A 125 -9.92 4.02 -4.19
CA THR A 125 -8.68 3.24 -4.14
C THR A 125 -8.57 2.46 -5.45
N PHE A 126 -7.35 2.10 -5.84
CA PHE A 126 -7.13 1.07 -6.85
C PHE A 126 -7.70 -0.27 -6.37
N ALA A 127 -7.97 -1.19 -7.30
CA ALA A 127 -8.55 -2.50 -6.99
C ALA A 127 -7.69 -3.34 -6.04
N ASP A 128 -6.37 -3.14 -6.04
CA ASP A 128 -5.41 -3.77 -5.13
C ASP A 128 -5.37 -3.13 -3.72
N GLY A 129 -6.16 -2.08 -3.49
CA GLY A 129 -6.32 -1.39 -2.21
C GLY A 129 -5.42 -0.18 -2.01
N VAL A 130 -4.50 0.11 -2.95
CA VAL A 130 -3.65 1.31 -2.89
C VAL A 130 -4.52 2.57 -3.04
N PRO A 131 -4.31 3.64 -2.25
CA PRO A 131 -5.01 4.91 -2.45
C PRO A 131 -4.84 5.45 -3.87
N PHE A 132 -5.89 6.01 -4.46
CA PHE A 132 -5.86 6.51 -5.83
C PHE A 132 -5.07 7.83 -5.94
N GLY A 133 -3.75 7.77 -5.95
CA GLY A 133 -2.87 8.93 -5.95
C GLY A 133 -1.40 8.57 -5.97
N VAL A 134 -0.53 9.56 -5.77
CA VAL A 134 0.92 9.36 -5.69
C VAL A 134 1.34 9.24 -4.24
N LYS A 135 2.15 8.22 -3.94
CA LYS A 135 2.81 8.08 -2.64
C LYS A 135 3.81 9.22 -2.46
N VAL A 136 3.71 9.94 -1.35
CA VAL A 136 4.71 10.93 -0.92
C VAL A 136 5.79 10.17 -0.15
N GLU A 137 7.00 10.17 -0.69
CA GLU A 137 8.18 9.71 0.07
C GLU A 137 8.58 10.83 1.05
N GLU A 138 8.83 10.47 2.31
CA GLU A 138 9.41 11.38 3.32
C GLU A 138 10.93 11.48 3.16
#